data_AF-A0A2N2ZRK0-F1
#
_entry.id   AF-A0A2N2ZRK0-F1
#
_cell.length_a   1.000
_cell.length_b   1.000
_cell.length_c   1.000
_cell.angle_alpha   90.00
_cell.angle_beta   90.00
_cell.angle_gamma   90.00
#
_symmetry.space_group_name_H-M   'P 1'
#
loop_
_entity.id
_entity.type
_entity.pdbx_description
1 polymer ?
#
loop_
_entity_poly.entity_id
_entity_poly.type
_entity_poly.pdbx_seq_one_letter_code
_entity_poly.pdbx_strand_id
1 'polypeptide(L)' 'KQYLSAQSETGLFLASVYSIVDQAVENYINRGFENLMVNFGCTGGQHRSVYCAEQLSAHLNKRYRLNIVPDHTQSNSWPG' A
#
# COMPACT_ATOMS: atom_id res chain seq x y z
N LYS A 1 10.77 -11.74 0.22
CA LYS A 1 9.39 -11.41 0.65
C LYS A 1 8.98 -12.02 2.00
N GLN A 2 9.63 -13.09 2.51
CA GLN A 2 9.12 -13.92 3.62
C GLN A 2 9.42 -13.43 5.06
N TYR A 3 10.17 -12.33 5.24
CA TYR A 3 10.61 -11.88 6.58
C TYR A 3 9.72 -10.81 7.25
N LEU A 4 8.88 -10.10 6.49
CA LEU A 4 8.08 -8.98 7.02
C LEU A 4 6.69 -9.40 7.53
N SER A 5 6.12 -10.47 6.99
CA SER A 5 4.82 -10.99 7.43
C SER A 5 4.85 -11.65 8.82
N ALA A 6 6.05 -11.88 9.38
CA ALA A 6 6.25 -12.54 10.67
C ALA A 6 6.33 -11.56 11.87
N GLN A 7 6.32 -10.25 11.63
CA GLN A 7 6.44 -9.24 12.70
C GLN A 7 5.07 -8.64 13.02
N SER A 8 4.59 -8.86 14.26
CA SER A 8 3.30 -8.38 14.76
C SER A 8 3.09 -6.87 14.56
N GLU A 9 4.16 -6.08 14.71
CA GLU A 9 4.13 -4.62 14.54
C GLU A 9 3.81 -4.19 13.10
N THR A 10 4.26 -4.92 12.09
CA THR A 10 3.96 -4.60 10.69
C THR A 10 2.48 -4.85 10.38
N GLY A 11 1.91 -5.90 10.97
CA GLY A 11 0.47 -6.17 10.88
C GLY A 11 -0.36 -5.06 11.53
N LEU A 12 0.03 -4.61 12.72
CA LEU A 12 -0.64 -3.50 13.41
C LEU A 12 -0.55 -2.19 12.61
N PHE A 13 0.63 -1.89 12.07
CA PHE A 13 0.83 -0.73 11.20
C PHE A 13 -0.10 -0.79 9.97
N LEU A 14 -0.15 -1.93 9.28
CA LEU A 14 -1.02 -2.10 8.12
C LEU A 14 -2.51 -1.97 8.47
N ALA A 15 -2.94 -2.48 9.63
CA ALA A 15 -4.32 -2.31 10.07
C ALA A 15 -4.69 -0.82 10.25
N SER A 16 -3.79 -0.01 10.83
CA SER A 16 -3.98 1.43 10.94
C SER A 16 -4.01 2.12 9.56
N VAL A 17 -3.10 1.72 8.67
CA VAL A 17 -3.05 2.25 7.29
C VAL A 17 -4.35 1.95 6.54
N TYR A 18 -4.86 0.72 6.61
CA TYR A 18 -6.11 0.34 5.96
C TYR A 18 -7.28 1.18 6.46
N SER A 19 -7.40 1.37 7.77
CA SER A 19 -8.46 2.21 8.35
C SER A 19 -8.46 3.63 7.79
N ILE A 20 -7.28 4.27 7.72
CA ILE A 20 -7.14 5.64 7.23
C ILE A 20 -7.44 5.72 5.72
N VAL A 21 -6.87 4.79 4.94
CA VAL A 21 -7.01 4.83 3.47
C VAL A 21 -8.42 4.44 3.03
N ASP A 22 -9.06 3.48 3.69
CA ASP A 22 -10.45 3.08 3.40
C ASP A 22 -11.40 4.27 3.59
N GLN A 23 -11.23 5.04 4.67
CA GLN A 23 -12.01 6.26 4.91
C GLN A 23 -11.79 7.30 3.80
N ALA A 24 -10.54 7.48 3.34
CA ALA A 24 -10.24 8.39 2.24
C ALA A 24 -10.85 7.92 0.91
N VAL A 25 -10.75 6.62 0.59
CA VAL A 25 -11.32 6.03 -0.62
C VAL A 25 -12.83 6.20 -0.66
N GLU A 26 -13.54 5.91 0.44
CA GLU A 26 -14.99 6.07 0.53
C GLU A 26 -15.39 7.54 0.35
N ASN A 27 -14.63 8.48 0.92
CA ASN A 27 -14.86 9.90 0.70
C ASN A 27 -14.67 10.31 -0.77
N TYR A 28 -13.62 9.81 -1.43
CA TYR A 28 -13.31 10.12 -2.83
C TYR A 28 -14.37 9.58 -3.77
N ILE A 29 -14.82 8.35 -3.55
CA ILE A 29 -15.92 7.73 -4.32
C ILE A 29 -17.19 8.58 -4.18
N ASN A 30 -17.57 8.96 -2.96
CA ASN A 30 -18.77 9.76 -2.71
C ASN A 30 -18.71 11.16 -3.34
N ARG A 31 -17.51 11.73 -3.50
CA ARG A 31 -17.30 13.06 -4.09
C ARG A 31 -17.03 13.02 -5.60
N GLY A 32 -16.91 11.82 -6.19
CA GLY A 32 -16.56 11.65 -7.60
C GLY A 32 -15.13 12.05 -7.93
N PHE A 33 -14.21 11.94 -6.98
CA PHE A 33 -12.79 12.20 -7.22
C PHE A 33 -12.12 10.99 -7.88
N GLU A 34 -11.28 11.28 -8.88
CA GLU A 34 -10.75 10.23 -9.76
C GLU A 34 -9.49 9.56 -9.22
N ASN A 35 -8.61 10.29 -8.53
CA ASN A 35 -7.25 9.81 -8.22
C ASN A 35 -6.89 10.03 -6.76
N LEU A 36 -6.47 8.96 -6.07
CA LEU A 36 -5.90 8.98 -4.73
C LEU A 36 -4.49 8.35 -4.79
N MET A 37 -3.50 9.01 -4.20
CA MET A 37 -2.12 8.53 -4.15
C MET A 37 -1.70 8.28 -2.69
N VAL A 38 -1.09 7.11 -2.44
CA VAL A 38 -0.53 6.74 -1.14
C VAL A 38 0.90 6.28 -1.34
N ASN A 39 1.84 6.88 -0.61
CA ASN A 39 3.27 6.62 -0.75
C ASN A 39 3.83 5.99 0.54
N PHE A 40 4.62 4.92 0.39
CA PHE A 40 5.36 4.31 1.49
C PHE A 40 6.86 4.51 1.33
N GLY A 41 7.54 4.99 2.37
CA GLY A 41 8.98 5.18 2.40
C GLY A 41 9.68 4.26 3.40
N CYS A 42 10.85 3.75 3.03
CA CYS A 42 11.79 3.13 3.98
C CYS A 42 13.22 3.50 3.56
N THR A 43 14.20 3.40 4.47
CA THR A 43 15.56 3.92 4.24
C THR A 43 16.18 3.49 2.90
N GLY A 44 16.02 2.22 2.52
CA GLY A 44 16.54 1.69 1.25
C GLY A 44 15.50 1.55 0.13
N GLY A 45 14.22 1.84 0.39
CA GLY A 45 13.13 1.74 -0.59
C GLY A 45 12.83 0.34 -1.16
N GLN A 46 13.48 -0.72 -0.69
CA GLN A 46 13.44 -2.06 -1.32
C GLN A 46 12.62 -3.12 -0.56
N HIS A 47 12.31 -2.88 0.72
CA HIS A 47 11.76 -3.94 1.58
C HIS A 47 10.41 -3.56 2.19
N ARG A 48 10.42 -2.69 3.21
CA ARG A 48 9.21 -2.35 3.96
C ARG A 48 8.22 -1.52 3.16
N SER A 49 8.72 -0.51 2.44
CA SER A 49 7.90 0.31 1.54
C SER A 49 7.20 -0.54 0.48
N VAL A 50 7.96 -1.41 -0.17
CA VAL A 50 7.47 -2.33 -1.20
C VAL A 50 6.39 -3.24 -0.64
N TYR A 51 6.66 -3.88 0.51
CA TYR A 51 5.70 -4.77 1.16
C TYR A 51 4.39 -4.03 1.51
N CYS A 52 4.46 -2.85 2.12
CA CYS A 52 3.26 -2.10 2.50
C CYS A 52 2.46 -1.63 1.28
N ALA A 53 3.12 -1.18 0.21
CA ALA A 53 2.47 -0.80 -1.04
C ALA A 53 1.71 -1.98 -1.67
N GLU A 54 2.35 -3.15 -1.75
CA GLU A 54 1.73 -4.38 -2.27
C GLU A 54 0.55 -4.85 -1.41
N GLN A 55 0.69 -4.80 -0.08
CA GLN A 55 -0.38 -5.20 0.83
C GLN A 55 -1.60 -4.27 0.77
N LEU A 56 -1.38 -2.95 0.73
CA LEU A 56 -2.47 -1.99 0.55
C LEU A 56 -3.15 -2.14 -0.81
N SER A 57 -2.37 -2.33 -1.88
CA SER A 57 -2.90 -2.60 -3.22
C SER A 57 -3.84 -3.82 -3.21
N ALA A 58 -3.39 -4.94 -2.64
CA ALA A 58 -4.21 -6.15 -2.53
C ALA A 58 -5.50 -5.92 -1.69
N HIS A 59 -5.40 -5.20 -0.57
CA HIS A 59 -6.55 -4.85 0.28
C HIS A 59 -7.60 -4.04 -0.49
N LEU A 60 -7.17 -2.95 -1.13
CA LEU A 60 -8.06 -2.05 -1.87
C LEU A 60 -8.68 -2.73 -3.10
N ASN A 61 -7.92 -3.56 -3.82
CA ASN A 61 -8.44 -4.31 -4.96
C ASN A 61 -9.52 -5.30 -4.52
N LYS A 62 -9.28 -6.03 -3.41
CA LYS A 62 -10.24 -6.99 -2.85
C LYS A 62 -11.53 -6.31 -2.39
N ARG A 63 -11.42 -5.15 -1.73
CA ARG A 63 -12.56 -4.47 -1.10
C ARG A 63 -13.38 -3.62 -2.07
N TYR A 64 -12.71 -2.85 -2.93
CA TYR A 64 -13.35 -1.83 -3.77
C TYR A 64 -13.26 -2.12 -5.27
N ARG A 65 -12.51 -3.15 -5.69
CA ARG A 65 -12.28 -3.50 -7.11
C ARG A 65 -11.76 -2.33 -7.94
N LEU A 66 -10.93 -1.47 -7.33
CA LEU A 66 -10.35 -0.31 -7.98
C LEU A 66 -9.25 -0.72 -8.95
N ASN A 67 -9.04 0.10 -9.98
CA ASN A 67 -7.83 0.09 -10.76
C ASN A 67 -6.68 0.65 -9.91
N ILE A 68 -5.66 -0.16 -9.63
CA ILE A 68 -4.53 0.22 -8.78
C ILE A 68 -3.26 0.08 -9.61
N VAL A 69 -2.46 1.14 -9.63
CA VAL A 69 -1.18 1.20 -10.33
C VAL A 69 -0.07 1.29 -9.28
N PRO A 70 0.46 0.16 -8.78
CA PRO A 70 1.59 0.19 -7.87
C PRO A 70 2.85 0.64 -8.63
N ASP A 71 3.56 1.61 -8.06
CA ASP A 71 4.86 2.06 -8.54
C ASP A 71 5.90 1.92 -7.41
N HIS A 72 7.07 1.38 -7.75
CA HIS A 72 8.16 1.13 -6.81
C HIS A 72 9.40 1.87 -7.29
N THR A 73 9.70 3.00 -6.66
CA THR A 73 10.75 3.94 -7.08
C THR A 73 12.15 3.32 -7.19
N GLN A 74 12.44 2.30 -6.38
CA GLN A 74 13.73 1.60 -6.39
C GLN A 74 13.75 0.34 -7.27
N SER A 75 12.68 0.02 -8.00
CA SER A 75 12.57 -1.21 -8.82
C SER A 75 13.71 -1.36 -9.83
N ASN A 76 14.17 -0.26 -10.42
CA ASN A 76 15.32 -0.24 -11.34
C ASN A 76 16.66 -0.64 -10.70
N SER A 77 16.73 -0.68 -9.37
CA SER A 77 17.93 -1.07 -8.61
C SER A 77 17.81 -2.47 -7.99
N TRP A 78 16.74 -3.22 -8.28
CA TRP A 78 16.57 -4.57 -7.74
C TRP A 78 17.38 -5.58 -8.56
N PRO A 79 18.10 -6.51 -7.92
CA PRO A 79 18.74 -7.61 -8.65
C PRO A 79 17.64 -8.45 -9.33
N GLY A 80 17.83 -8.70 -10.62
CA GLY A 80 16.96 -9.54 -11.44
C GLY A 80 17.00 -11.01 -11.05
#